data_AF-A0AAV1JWC9-F1
#
_entry.id   AF-A0AAV1JWC9-F1
#
_cell.length_a   1.000
_cell.length_b   1.000
_cell.length_c   1.000
_cell.angle_alpha   90.00
_cell.angle_beta   90.00
_cell.angle_gamma   90.00
#
_symmetry.space_group_name_H-M   'P 1'
#
loop_
_entity.id
_entity.type
_entity.pdbx_description
1 polymer ?
#
loop_
_entity_poly.entity_id
_entity_poly.type
_entity_poly.pdbx_seq_one_letter_code
_entity_poly.pdbx_strand_id
1 'polypeptide(L)'
;MSQRTVLNEPYKGLVENLAIPAEVHEVEGRRYASCATLLPIHCCNPEQVAELSEKTHHYCDVFTEQDLAAFGELAYVRLDTDTAEKVFLNRAKRILVLSSDGKLAQWRCAPTFESANQYIAGAPIVNKDGSIVSIVTVKRGNNYAVSNAEGEGGYFETSKPWETFDAGDAKFIYADKTFATREELREYVMSLPPASLASPPRPILIKGKVSRIALVDDNGRQLVHAYLSGVLTDVQYL
;
A
#
# COMPACT_ATOMS: atom_id res chain seq x y z
N MET A 1 -10.22 27.86 -2.17
CA MET A 1 -10.56 26.52 -1.65
C MET A 1 -9.59 26.20 -0.52
N SER A 2 -10.03 25.51 0.53
CA SER A 2 -9.17 25.20 1.69
C SER A 2 -8.05 24.26 1.24
N GLN A 3 -6.78 24.69 1.33
CA GLN A 3 -5.60 23.86 0.99
C GLN A 3 -5.26 22.81 2.07
N ARG A 4 -6.22 22.43 2.92
CA ARG A 4 -6.03 21.42 3.96
C ARG A 4 -5.83 20.02 3.39
N THR A 5 -5.00 19.24 4.04
CA THR A 5 -4.79 17.80 3.75
C THR A 5 -5.44 16.90 4.80
N VAL A 6 -6.33 17.47 5.61
CA VAL A 6 -7.15 16.77 6.60
C VAL A 6 -8.62 17.16 6.47
N LEU A 7 -9.52 16.25 6.85
CA LEU A 7 -10.97 16.40 6.77
C LEU A 7 -11.62 16.92 8.06
N ASN A 8 -10.95 16.77 9.21
CA ASN A 8 -11.51 17.12 10.51
C ASN A 8 -11.25 18.58 10.92
N GLU A 9 -12.17 19.10 11.73
CA GLU A 9 -11.99 20.29 12.56
C GLU A 9 -12.40 19.95 14.02
N PRO A 10 -11.63 20.32 15.05
CA PRO A 10 -10.29 20.95 15.02
C PRO A 10 -9.15 19.93 14.76
N TYR A 11 -7.94 20.43 14.51
CA TYR A 11 -6.72 19.63 14.44
C TYR A 11 -6.45 18.90 15.76
N LYS A 12 -5.82 17.73 15.64
CA LYS A 12 -5.45 16.83 16.75
C LYS A 12 -3.93 16.64 16.80
N GLY A 13 -3.45 16.13 17.93
CA GLY A 13 -2.04 15.79 18.12
C GLY A 13 -1.13 16.98 18.38
N LEU A 14 0.17 16.78 18.17
CA LEU A 14 1.19 17.81 18.36
C LEU A 14 1.37 18.59 17.06
N VAL A 15 0.72 19.75 16.99
CA VAL A 15 0.76 20.64 15.82
C VAL A 15 1.94 21.61 15.95
N GLU A 16 2.83 21.61 14.95
CA GLU A 16 3.94 22.57 14.85
C GLU A 16 3.77 23.46 13.61
N ASN A 17 4.32 24.67 13.66
CA ASN A 17 4.39 25.57 12.50
C ASN A 17 5.48 25.06 11.56
N LEU A 18 5.06 24.45 10.45
CA LEU A 18 5.93 23.89 9.44
C LEU A 18 5.19 23.90 8.10
N ALA A 19 5.64 24.75 7.18
CA ALA A 19 5.06 24.85 5.86
C ALA A 19 5.55 23.68 4.98
N ILE A 20 4.62 22.86 4.50
CA ILE A 20 4.89 21.75 3.58
C ILE A 20 4.06 21.99 2.31
N PRO A 21 4.67 22.07 1.11
CA PRO A 21 3.92 22.29 -0.12
C PRO A 21 3.05 21.07 -0.46
N ALA A 22 1.83 21.31 -0.92
CA ALA A 22 0.97 20.29 -1.51
C ALA A 22 -0.07 20.95 -2.42
N GLU A 23 -0.45 20.23 -3.47
CA GLU A 23 -1.60 20.58 -4.29
C GLU A 23 -2.75 19.64 -3.93
N VAL A 24 -3.97 20.19 -3.81
CA VAL A 24 -5.15 19.42 -3.45
C VAL A 24 -6.05 19.32 -4.66
N HIS A 25 -6.42 18.09 -4.99
CA HIS A 25 -7.23 17.74 -6.15
C HIS A 25 -8.58 17.17 -5.69
N GLU A 26 -9.59 17.32 -6.53
CA GLU A 26 -10.91 16.71 -6.33
C GLU A 26 -11.37 16.10 -7.65
N VAL A 27 -11.55 14.78 -7.67
CA VAL A 27 -12.00 14.03 -8.85
C VAL A 27 -13.13 13.12 -8.40
N GLU A 28 -14.29 13.23 -9.03
CA GLU A 28 -15.47 12.40 -8.73
C GLU A 28 -15.86 12.38 -7.23
N GLY A 29 -15.68 13.51 -6.55
CA GLY A 29 -15.97 13.66 -5.11
C GLY A 29 -14.93 13.03 -4.18
N ARG A 30 -13.84 12.46 -4.71
CA ARG A 30 -12.67 12.04 -3.93
C ARG A 30 -11.64 13.16 -3.91
N ARG A 31 -11.20 13.50 -2.70
CA ARG A 31 -10.20 14.52 -2.47
C ARG A 31 -8.87 13.86 -2.13
N TYR A 32 -7.82 14.20 -2.86
CA TYR A 32 -6.46 13.72 -2.62
C TYR A 32 -5.47 14.87 -2.80
N ALA A 33 -4.21 14.65 -2.43
CA ALA A 33 -3.14 15.60 -2.62
C ALA A 33 -2.01 15.03 -3.48
N SER A 34 -1.22 15.92 -4.06
CA SER A 34 0.08 15.63 -4.64
C SER A 34 1.14 16.56 -4.04
N CYS A 35 2.40 16.16 -4.12
CA CYS A 35 3.53 16.97 -3.69
C CYS A 35 4.74 16.66 -4.56
N ALA A 36 5.32 17.68 -5.19
CA ALA A 36 6.29 17.48 -6.26
C ALA A 36 5.72 16.50 -7.32
N THR A 37 6.42 15.39 -7.59
CA THR A 37 5.97 14.32 -8.51
C THR A 37 5.21 13.20 -7.80
N LEU A 38 4.96 13.32 -6.48
CA LEU A 38 4.38 12.26 -5.67
C LEU A 38 2.85 12.22 -5.79
N LEU A 39 2.33 11.05 -6.12
CA LEU A 39 0.90 10.77 -6.21
C LEU A 39 0.60 9.32 -5.79
N PRO A 40 -0.47 9.04 -5.03
CA PRO A 40 -0.84 7.66 -4.71
C PRO A 40 -1.32 6.93 -5.96
N ILE A 41 -0.87 5.69 -6.16
CA ILE A 41 -1.22 4.91 -7.37
C ILE A 41 -2.74 4.70 -7.45
N HIS A 42 -3.39 4.38 -6.33
CA HIS A 42 -4.85 4.18 -6.27
C HIS A 42 -5.70 5.45 -6.51
N CYS A 43 -5.09 6.64 -6.54
CA CYS A 43 -5.78 7.89 -6.87
C CYS A 43 -5.70 8.23 -8.37
N CYS A 44 -4.94 7.48 -9.15
CA CYS A 44 -4.72 7.73 -10.58
C CYS A 44 -5.79 7.06 -11.44
N ASN A 45 -6.18 7.71 -12.53
CA ASN A 45 -6.95 7.05 -13.59
C ASN A 45 -6.04 6.14 -14.45
N PRO A 46 -6.60 5.26 -15.30
CA PRO A 46 -5.81 4.33 -16.11
C PRO A 46 -4.77 5.01 -17.02
N GLU A 47 -5.10 6.17 -17.59
CA GLU A 47 -4.18 6.92 -18.46
C GLU A 47 -2.96 7.45 -17.68
N GLN A 48 -3.19 7.99 -16.48
CA GLN A 48 -2.14 8.43 -15.57
C GLN A 48 -1.27 7.26 -15.09
N VAL A 49 -1.89 6.12 -14.76
CA VAL A 49 -1.14 4.91 -14.37
C VAL A 49 -0.21 4.47 -15.51
N ALA A 50 -0.72 4.42 -16.74
CA ALA A 50 0.08 4.04 -17.90
C ALA A 50 1.27 4.99 -18.10
N GLU A 51 1.08 6.30 -18.00
CA GLU A 51 2.17 7.27 -18.14
C GLU A 51 3.20 7.19 -17.00
N LEU A 52 2.73 7.22 -15.76
CA LEU A 52 3.61 7.33 -14.58
C LEU A 52 4.40 6.04 -14.34
N SER A 53 3.87 4.88 -14.72
CA SER A 53 4.56 3.58 -14.63
C SER A 53 5.84 3.49 -15.48
N GLU A 54 6.05 4.39 -16.44
CA GLU A 54 7.26 4.45 -17.27
C GLU A 54 8.43 5.18 -16.60
N LYS A 55 8.15 6.07 -15.64
CA LYS A 55 9.13 7.02 -15.10
C LYS A 55 9.36 6.87 -13.59
N THR A 56 8.51 6.11 -12.90
CA THR A 56 8.50 6.05 -11.45
C THR A 56 9.63 5.21 -10.86
N HIS A 57 10.13 5.63 -9.69
CA HIS A 57 10.75 4.72 -8.74
C HIS A 57 9.68 3.82 -8.11
N HIS A 58 10.04 2.60 -7.70
CA HIS A 58 9.07 1.59 -7.24
C HIS A 58 8.88 1.63 -5.72
N TYR A 59 7.92 2.43 -5.29
CA TYR A 59 7.40 2.44 -3.93
C TYR A 59 5.94 1.97 -3.93
N CYS A 60 5.58 1.12 -2.97
CA CYS A 60 4.25 0.52 -2.96
C CYS A 60 3.19 1.61 -2.77
N ASP A 61 2.26 1.70 -3.73
CA ASP A 61 1.19 2.69 -3.81
C ASP A 61 1.65 4.16 -3.92
N VAL A 62 2.89 4.43 -4.35
CA VAL A 62 3.40 5.79 -4.54
C VAL A 62 4.10 5.89 -5.89
N PHE A 63 3.57 6.72 -6.79
CA PHE A 63 4.30 7.19 -7.95
C PHE A 63 5.24 8.33 -7.55
N THR A 64 6.47 8.32 -8.04
CA THR A 64 7.43 9.42 -7.86
C THR A 64 8.63 9.27 -8.81
N GLU A 65 9.13 10.39 -9.34
CA GLU A 65 10.35 10.43 -10.17
C GLU A 65 11.63 10.67 -9.35
N GLN A 66 11.53 10.73 -8.02
CA GLN A 66 12.65 11.01 -7.12
C GLN A 66 12.77 9.95 -6.03
N ASP A 67 13.99 9.72 -5.54
CA ASP A 67 14.20 8.90 -4.36
C ASP A 67 13.63 9.58 -3.11
N LEU A 68 12.99 8.78 -2.25
CA LEU A 68 12.43 9.25 -0.99
C LEU A 68 13.53 9.30 0.08
N ALA A 69 13.44 10.28 0.97
CA ALA A 69 14.33 10.36 2.12
C ALA A 69 14.12 9.15 3.06
N ALA A 70 15.20 8.71 3.71
CA ALA A 70 15.15 7.63 4.68
C ALA A 70 14.33 7.98 5.93
N PHE A 71 13.84 6.95 6.63
CA PHE A 71 13.11 7.12 7.88
C PHE A 71 14.00 7.62 9.02
N GLY A 72 13.50 8.62 9.74
CA GLY A 72 13.97 8.93 11.09
C GLY A 72 13.21 8.13 12.17
N GLU A 73 13.22 8.67 13.39
CA GLU A 73 12.35 8.21 14.49
C GLU A 73 10.97 8.87 14.46
N LEU A 74 10.90 10.08 13.90
CA LEU A 74 9.69 10.90 13.79
C LEU A 74 9.55 11.50 12.39
N ALA A 75 8.33 11.92 12.08
CA ALA A 75 7.99 12.60 10.85
C ALA A 75 6.97 13.72 11.11
N TYR A 76 6.77 14.55 10.09
CA TYR A 76 5.80 15.63 10.07
C TYR A 76 4.81 15.38 8.94
N VAL A 77 3.52 15.37 9.27
CA VAL A 77 2.44 15.12 8.29
C VAL A 77 1.64 16.39 8.10
N ARG A 78 1.56 16.86 6.87
CA ARG A 78 0.95 18.14 6.53
C ARG A 78 -0.51 18.21 6.93
N LEU A 79 -0.91 19.27 7.65
CA LEU A 79 -2.31 19.57 7.98
C LEU A 79 -2.89 20.62 7.03
N ASP A 80 -2.16 21.72 6.85
CA ASP A 80 -2.49 22.83 5.97
C ASP A 80 -1.23 23.50 5.39
N THR A 81 -1.34 24.75 4.96
CA THR A 81 -0.22 25.53 4.39
C THR A 81 0.89 25.82 5.37
N ASP A 82 0.58 25.96 6.66
CA ASP A 82 1.48 26.55 7.66
C ASP A 82 1.77 25.60 8.82
N THR A 83 1.02 24.50 8.92
CA THR A 83 1.08 23.56 10.05
C THR A 83 1.18 22.11 9.62
N ALA A 84 1.88 21.33 10.46
CA ALA A 84 2.01 19.89 10.33
C ALA A 84 1.86 19.22 11.71
N GLU A 85 1.36 17.99 11.73
CA GLU A 85 1.37 17.15 12.93
C GLU A 85 2.71 16.43 13.03
N LYS A 86 3.34 16.50 14.20
CA LYS A 86 4.53 15.73 14.54
C LYS A 86 4.13 14.37 15.10
N VAL A 87 4.62 13.30 14.47
CA VAL A 87 4.27 11.92 14.80
C VAL A 87 5.51 11.04 14.91
N PHE A 88 5.46 10.03 15.77
CA PHE A 88 6.49 8.99 15.83
C PHE A 88 6.21 7.89 14.80
N LEU A 89 7.27 7.38 14.18
CA LEU A 89 7.19 6.22 13.31
C LEU A 89 7.26 4.93 14.15
N ASN A 90 6.25 4.10 14.02
CA ASN A 90 6.12 2.80 14.67
C ASN A 90 6.46 1.68 13.68
N ARG A 91 7.65 1.08 13.84
CA ARG A 91 8.11 -0.06 13.04
C ARG A 91 7.57 -1.41 13.51
N ALA A 92 7.03 -1.47 14.73
CA ALA A 92 6.47 -2.69 15.30
C ALA A 92 5.04 -2.97 14.82
N LYS A 93 4.23 -1.92 14.64
CA LYS A 93 2.88 -2.01 14.06
C LYS A 93 2.96 -1.72 12.56
N ARG A 94 2.73 -2.74 11.75
CA ARG A 94 2.88 -2.67 10.29
C ARG A 94 1.56 -2.87 9.57
N ILE A 95 1.38 -2.18 8.44
CA ILE A 95 0.23 -2.31 7.55
C ILE A 95 0.71 -2.90 6.21
N LEU A 96 -0.03 -3.85 5.68
CA LEU A 96 0.22 -4.37 4.34
C LEU A 96 -0.37 -3.38 3.32
N VAL A 97 0.51 -2.78 2.53
CA VAL A 97 0.15 -1.98 1.37
C VAL A 97 0.30 -2.86 0.13
N LEU A 98 -0.67 -2.82 -0.76
CA LEU A 98 -0.62 -3.45 -2.07
C LEU A 98 -0.87 -2.40 -3.16
N SER A 99 -0.23 -2.53 -4.30
CA SER A 99 -0.52 -1.68 -5.46
C SER A 99 -0.22 -2.40 -6.76
N SER A 100 -0.82 -1.95 -7.85
CA SER A 100 -0.48 -2.38 -9.20
C SER A 100 -0.47 -1.16 -10.11
N ASP A 101 0.60 -0.99 -10.88
CA ASP A 101 0.75 0.06 -11.90
C ASP A 101 0.62 -0.49 -13.32
N GLY A 102 0.13 -1.74 -13.47
CA GLY A 102 0.04 -2.43 -14.76
C GLY A 102 1.35 -3.06 -15.25
N LYS A 103 2.45 -2.89 -14.52
CA LYS A 103 3.73 -3.57 -14.78
C LYS A 103 4.17 -4.42 -13.59
N LEU A 104 4.07 -3.84 -12.40
CA LEU A 104 4.45 -4.44 -11.14
C LEU A 104 3.27 -4.48 -10.18
N ALA A 105 3.00 -5.67 -9.64
CA ALA A 105 2.13 -5.85 -8.49
C ALA A 105 2.98 -5.80 -7.21
N GLN A 106 3.05 -4.62 -6.59
CA GLN A 106 3.90 -4.34 -5.44
C GLN A 106 3.20 -4.66 -4.12
N TRP A 107 3.97 -5.03 -3.10
CA TRP A 107 3.51 -5.21 -1.73
C TRP A 107 4.56 -4.73 -0.72
N ARG A 108 4.09 -4.17 0.40
CA ARG A 108 4.97 -3.66 1.47
C ARG A 108 4.33 -3.84 2.84
N CYS A 109 5.06 -4.42 3.78
CA CYS A 109 4.76 -4.38 5.21
C CYS A 109 5.26 -3.05 5.79
N ALA A 110 4.53 -1.97 5.49
CA ALA A 110 4.93 -0.62 5.82
C ALA A 110 4.84 -0.34 7.33
N PRO A 111 5.81 0.38 7.92
CA PRO A 111 5.66 0.94 9.26
C PRO A 111 4.49 1.93 9.29
N THR A 112 4.07 2.31 10.50
CA THR A 112 2.93 3.21 10.68
C THR A 112 3.25 4.44 11.49
N PHE A 113 2.40 5.47 11.40
CA PHE A 113 2.23 6.43 12.48
C PHE A 113 0.76 6.41 12.94
N GLU A 114 0.51 6.81 14.18
CA GLU A 114 -0.84 6.88 14.73
C GLU A 114 -1.28 8.35 14.84
N SER A 115 -2.45 8.67 14.28
CA SER A 115 -3.04 10.00 14.37
C SER A 115 -4.57 9.93 14.42
N ALA A 116 -5.17 10.86 15.19
CA ALA A 116 -6.61 11.07 15.23
C ALA A 116 -7.10 12.06 14.16
N ASN A 117 -6.20 12.71 13.43
CA ASN A 117 -6.56 13.50 12.26
C ASN A 117 -6.99 12.58 11.11
N GLN A 118 -7.91 13.06 10.28
CA GLN A 118 -8.43 12.36 9.12
C GLN A 118 -7.74 12.87 7.86
N TYR A 119 -6.52 12.39 7.61
CA TYR A 119 -5.76 12.72 6.41
C TYR A 119 -6.44 12.21 5.13
N ILE A 120 -6.34 13.01 4.07
CA ILE A 120 -6.64 12.57 2.70
C ILE A 120 -5.46 11.80 2.09
N ALA A 121 -5.72 10.96 1.09
CA ALA A 121 -4.65 10.33 0.31
C ALA A 121 -3.71 11.37 -0.29
N GLY A 122 -2.42 11.05 -0.35
CA GLY A 122 -1.37 11.92 -0.89
C GLY A 122 -0.88 13.03 0.04
N ALA A 123 -1.42 13.15 1.26
CA ALA A 123 -0.93 14.12 2.24
C ALA A 123 0.58 13.90 2.50
N PRO A 124 1.44 14.92 2.34
CA PRO A 124 2.89 14.74 2.45
C PRO A 124 3.37 14.39 3.86
N ILE A 125 4.37 13.51 3.90
CA ILE A 125 5.09 13.10 5.12
C ILE A 125 6.56 13.48 4.92
N VAL A 126 7.07 14.39 5.75
CA VAL A 126 8.46 14.89 5.68
C VAL A 126 9.24 14.58 6.95
N ASN A 127 10.56 14.55 6.85
CA ASN A 127 11.44 14.50 8.02
C ASN A 127 11.67 15.89 8.63
N LYS A 128 12.48 15.98 9.69
CA LYS A 128 12.82 17.25 10.37
C LYS A 128 13.51 18.29 9.47
N ASP A 129 14.15 17.85 8.39
CA ASP A 129 14.88 18.70 7.46
C ASP A 129 13.97 19.14 6.30
N GLY A 130 12.67 18.81 6.35
CA GLY A 130 11.69 19.11 5.30
C GLY A 130 11.79 18.22 4.06
N SER A 131 12.65 17.20 4.07
CA SER A 131 12.77 16.26 2.95
C SER A 131 11.60 15.27 2.96
N ILE A 132 11.04 14.99 1.78
CA ILE A 132 9.89 14.10 1.62
C ILE A 132 10.30 12.65 1.88
N VAL A 133 9.64 12.05 2.87
CA VAL A 133 9.85 10.67 3.30
C VAL A 133 8.82 9.75 2.67
N SER A 134 7.59 10.21 2.51
CA SER A 134 6.48 9.45 1.92
C SER A 134 5.26 10.36 1.71
N ILE A 135 4.14 9.77 1.31
CA ILE A 135 2.81 10.36 1.31
C ILE A 135 1.84 9.41 2.00
N VAL A 136 0.73 9.93 2.52
CA VAL A 136 -0.35 9.12 3.08
C VAL A 136 -1.01 8.29 1.98
N THR A 137 -1.09 6.97 2.16
CA THR A 137 -1.70 6.04 1.20
C THR A 137 -2.92 5.34 1.80
N VAL A 138 -2.67 4.39 2.70
CA VAL A 138 -3.68 3.55 3.34
C VAL A 138 -3.65 3.71 4.85
N LYS A 139 -4.75 3.35 5.50
CA LYS A 139 -4.83 3.29 6.97
C LYS A 139 -5.61 2.08 7.49
N ARG A 140 -5.40 1.76 8.76
CA ARG A 140 -6.27 0.88 9.57
C ARG A 140 -6.58 1.56 10.91
N GLY A 141 -7.85 1.94 11.08
CA GLY A 141 -8.25 2.80 12.20
C GLY A 141 -7.48 4.12 12.15
N ASN A 142 -6.76 4.44 13.23
CA ASN A 142 -5.91 5.63 13.34
C ASN A 142 -4.45 5.41 12.90
N ASN A 143 -4.11 4.21 12.40
CA ASN A 143 -2.74 3.89 12.00
C ASN A 143 -2.62 4.06 10.50
N TYR A 144 -1.76 4.98 10.08
CA TYR A 144 -1.49 5.31 8.68
C TYR A 144 -0.20 4.64 8.23
N ALA A 145 -0.21 4.01 7.06
CA ALA A 145 0.98 3.39 6.49
C ALA A 145 1.96 4.45 5.98
N VAL A 146 3.25 4.21 6.15
CA VAL A 146 4.33 5.04 5.59
C VAL A 146 5.09 4.18 4.58
N SER A 147 4.71 4.28 3.31
CA SER A 147 5.34 3.48 2.25
C SER A 147 6.70 4.07 1.86
N ASN A 148 7.75 3.25 1.95
CA ASN A 148 9.12 3.57 1.57
C ASN A 148 9.86 2.24 1.26
N ALA A 149 11.16 2.29 1.02
CA ALA A 149 12.02 1.15 0.76
C ALA A 149 12.32 0.29 2.00
N GLU A 150 12.28 0.86 3.22
CA GLU A 150 12.55 0.11 4.46
C GLU A 150 11.41 -0.88 4.79
N GLY A 151 11.78 -2.05 5.32
CA GLY A 151 10.87 -3.10 5.78
C GLY A 151 10.67 -4.23 4.76
N GLU A 152 9.94 -5.27 5.17
CA GLU A 152 9.64 -6.42 4.32
C GLU A 152 8.70 -5.99 3.18
N GLY A 153 9.00 -6.38 1.95
CA GLY A 153 8.21 -6.06 0.78
C GLY A 153 8.88 -6.54 -0.50
N GLY A 154 8.18 -6.40 -1.61
CA GLY A 154 8.63 -6.82 -2.92
C GLY A 154 7.60 -6.50 -3.99
N TYR A 155 7.78 -7.09 -5.16
CA TYR A 155 6.84 -6.95 -6.26
C TYR A 155 6.85 -8.19 -7.14
N PHE A 156 5.78 -8.37 -7.90
CA PHE A 156 5.69 -9.35 -8.98
C PHE A 156 5.60 -8.63 -10.31
N GLU A 157 6.37 -9.08 -11.30
CA GLU A 157 6.25 -8.63 -12.68
C GLU A 157 4.99 -9.22 -13.31
N THR A 158 3.93 -8.41 -13.39
CA THR A 158 2.65 -8.80 -13.97
C THR A 158 1.79 -7.57 -14.25
N SER A 159 1.02 -7.63 -15.33
CA SER A 159 -0.01 -6.65 -15.65
C SER A 159 -1.34 -6.90 -14.95
N LYS A 160 -1.48 -8.01 -14.21
CA LYS A 160 -2.70 -8.31 -13.45
C LYS A 160 -2.77 -7.48 -12.16
N PRO A 161 -3.95 -6.93 -11.81
CA PRO A 161 -4.15 -6.28 -10.52
C PRO A 161 -4.13 -7.31 -9.39
N TRP A 162 -3.98 -6.84 -8.15
CA TRP A 162 -4.14 -7.67 -6.96
C TRP A 162 -5.56 -8.20 -6.81
N GLU A 163 -5.67 -9.49 -6.54
CA GLU A 163 -6.91 -10.12 -6.12
C GLU A 163 -6.89 -10.35 -4.61
N THR A 164 -8.08 -10.32 -3.99
CA THR A 164 -8.24 -10.69 -2.58
C THR A 164 -9.11 -11.93 -2.48
N PHE A 165 -8.61 -12.94 -1.76
CA PHE A 165 -9.33 -14.16 -1.46
C PHE A 165 -9.46 -14.31 0.05
N ASP A 166 -10.69 -14.42 0.56
CA ASP A 166 -10.92 -14.69 1.99
C ASP A 166 -11.05 -16.20 2.22
N ALA A 167 -10.06 -16.78 2.89
CA ALA A 167 -10.04 -18.19 3.22
C ALA A 167 -10.73 -18.51 4.56
N GLY A 168 -11.20 -17.51 5.30
CA GLY A 168 -11.79 -17.67 6.63
C GLY A 168 -10.87 -18.45 7.58
N ASP A 169 -11.42 -19.52 8.17
CA ASP A 169 -10.71 -20.43 9.08
C ASP A 169 -10.09 -21.66 8.39
N ALA A 170 -10.04 -21.69 7.06
CA ALA A 170 -9.50 -22.83 6.33
C ALA A 170 -8.00 -23.06 6.65
N LYS A 171 -7.66 -24.33 6.89
CA LYS A 171 -6.27 -24.73 7.20
C LYS A 171 -5.46 -25.03 5.94
N PHE A 172 -6.08 -25.66 4.95
CA PHE A 172 -5.42 -26.08 3.71
C PHE A 172 -5.85 -25.16 2.59
N ILE A 173 -4.88 -24.39 2.09
CA ILE A 173 -5.11 -23.32 1.12
C ILE A 173 -4.03 -23.43 0.05
N TYR A 174 -4.44 -23.34 -1.21
CA TYR A 174 -3.56 -23.31 -2.37
C TYR A 174 -4.16 -22.37 -3.40
N ALA A 175 -3.38 -21.37 -3.85
CA ALA A 175 -3.86 -20.31 -4.72
C ALA A 175 -5.14 -19.64 -4.17
N ASP A 176 -6.21 -19.60 -4.95
CA ASP A 176 -7.53 -19.06 -4.63
C ASP A 176 -8.54 -20.15 -4.18
N LYS A 177 -8.04 -21.24 -3.60
CA LYS A 177 -8.87 -22.39 -3.16
C LYS A 177 -8.58 -22.83 -1.74
N THR A 178 -9.62 -23.33 -1.10
CA THR A 178 -9.58 -24.00 0.21
C THR A 178 -9.92 -25.49 0.05
N PHE A 179 -9.38 -26.31 0.96
CA PHE A 179 -9.56 -27.76 0.96
C PHE A 179 -9.90 -28.24 2.37
N ALA A 180 -10.73 -29.28 2.48
CA ALA A 180 -11.10 -29.84 3.79
C ALA A 180 -9.93 -30.66 4.37
N THR A 181 -9.20 -31.37 3.50
CA THR A 181 -8.07 -32.21 3.88
C THR A 181 -6.78 -31.86 3.13
N ARG A 182 -5.65 -32.35 3.63
CA ARG A 182 -4.35 -32.17 2.96
C ARG A 182 -4.26 -33.05 1.71
N GLU A 183 -4.90 -34.20 1.75
CA GLU A 183 -4.95 -35.20 0.68
C GLU A 183 -5.68 -34.62 -0.53
N GLU A 184 -6.86 -34.02 -0.33
CA GLU A 184 -7.61 -33.31 -1.39
C GLU A 184 -6.78 -32.21 -2.06
N LEU A 185 -6.04 -31.42 -1.26
CA LEU A 185 -5.14 -30.40 -1.80
C LEU A 185 -4.07 -31.03 -2.68
N ARG A 186 -3.46 -32.14 -2.24
CA ARG A 186 -2.42 -32.84 -3.01
C ARG A 186 -2.96 -33.41 -4.31
N GLU A 187 -4.14 -34.02 -4.28
CA GLU A 187 -4.82 -34.54 -5.47
C GLU A 187 -5.12 -33.41 -6.46
N TYR A 188 -5.64 -32.28 -5.96
CA TYR A 188 -5.86 -31.10 -6.79
C TYR A 188 -4.56 -30.62 -7.45
N VAL A 189 -3.48 -30.46 -6.69
CA VAL A 189 -2.17 -30.03 -7.23
C VAL A 189 -1.63 -31.04 -8.25
N MET A 190 -1.83 -32.34 -8.05
CA MET A 190 -1.42 -33.37 -9.01
C MET A 190 -2.24 -33.35 -10.31
N SER A 191 -3.50 -32.89 -10.25
CA SER A 191 -4.37 -32.74 -11.42
C SER A 191 -4.03 -31.54 -12.29
N LEU A 192 -3.34 -30.54 -11.73
CA LEU A 192 -2.98 -29.32 -12.45
C LEU A 192 -1.84 -29.56 -13.44
N PRO A 193 -1.91 -28.97 -14.64
CA PRO A 193 -0.76 -28.95 -15.54
C PRO A 193 0.44 -28.22 -14.89
N PRO A 194 1.67 -28.41 -15.42
CA PRO A 194 2.82 -27.62 -15.02
C PRO A 194 2.56 -26.11 -15.22
N ALA A 195 3.21 -25.27 -14.42
CA ALA A 195 3.19 -23.83 -14.64
C ALA A 195 3.77 -23.50 -16.03
N SER A 196 3.07 -22.64 -16.77
CA SER A 196 3.39 -22.28 -18.15
C SER A 196 3.87 -20.84 -18.28
N LEU A 197 3.38 -19.92 -17.44
CA LEU A 197 3.61 -18.47 -17.57
C LEU A 197 3.28 -17.91 -18.97
N ALA A 198 2.46 -18.62 -19.75
CA ALA A 198 2.02 -18.19 -21.08
C ALA A 198 1.09 -16.97 -21.01
N SER A 199 0.48 -16.74 -19.85
CA SER A 199 -0.28 -15.55 -19.50
C SER A 199 0.30 -14.89 -18.25
N PRO A 200 0.14 -13.56 -18.08
CA PRO A 200 0.64 -12.87 -16.90
C PRO A 200 0.08 -13.47 -15.61
N PRO A 201 0.92 -13.75 -14.60
CA PRO A 201 0.48 -14.42 -13.39
C PRO A 201 -0.39 -13.51 -12.51
N ARG A 202 -1.28 -14.11 -11.73
CA ARG A 202 -2.23 -13.44 -10.84
C ARG A 202 -1.63 -13.29 -9.43
N PRO A 203 -1.45 -12.05 -8.93
CA PRO A 203 -1.04 -11.79 -7.56
C PRO A 203 -2.27 -11.81 -6.63
N ILE A 204 -2.21 -12.59 -5.55
CA ILE A 204 -3.35 -12.82 -4.66
C ILE A 204 -2.96 -12.54 -3.21
N LEU A 205 -3.72 -11.66 -2.54
CA LEU A 205 -3.76 -11.56 -1.08
C LEU A 205 -4.78 -12.56 -0.54
N ILE A 206 -4.30 -13.56 0.18
CA ILE A 206 -5.13 -14.54 0.87
C ILE A 206 -5.33 -14.04 2.30
N LYS A 207 -6.54 -13.58 2.63
CA LYS A 207 -6.95 -13.21 3.99
C LYS A 207 -7.40 -14.45 4.77
N GLY A 208 -7.20 -14.43 6.08
CA GLY A 208 -7.61 -15.48 6.99
C GLY A 208 -6.88 -15.35 8.32
N LYS A 209 -6.90 -16.41 9.15
CA LYS A 209 -6.18 -16.41 10.44
C LYS A 209 -4.68 -16.09 10.31
N VAL A 210 -4.06 -16.57 9.24
CA VAL A 210 -2.69 -16.21 8.85
C VAL A 210 -2.75 -15.76 7.40
N SER A 211 -2.68 -14.44 7.19
CA SER A 211 -2.70 -13.86 5.85
C SER A 211 -1.46 -14.27 5.05
N ARG A 212 -1.62 -14.38 3.73
CA ARG A 212 -0.55 -14.82 2.83
C ARG A 212 -0.57 -14.05 1.52
N ILE A 213 0.57 -14.02 0.85
CA ILE A 213 0.68 -13.57 -0.53
C ILE A 213 0.98 -14.78 -1.39
N ALA A 214 0.26 -14.91 -2.50
CA ALA A 214 0.52 -15.91 -3.52
C ALA A 214 0.68 -15.27 -4.89
N LEU A 215 1.47 -15.91 -5.74
CA LEU A 215 1.50 -15.65 -7.17
C LEU A 215 1.05 -16.93 -7.87
N VAL A 216 0.08 -16.83 -8.76
CA VAL A 216 -0.61 -17.99 -9.35
C VAL A 216 -0.60 -17.86 -10.86
N ASP A 217 -0.22 -18.92 -11.57
CA ASP A 217 -0.35 -19.00 -13.02
C ASP A 217 -1.84 -19.05 -13.42
N ASP A 218 -2.16 -18.71 -14.66
CA ASP A 218 -3.54 -18.67 -15.16
C ASP A 218 -4.24 -20.04 -15.09
N ASN A 219 -3.46 -21.13 -15.17
CA ASN A 219 -3.96 -22.49 -15.00
C ASN A 219 -4.23 -22.91 -13.54
N GLY A 220 -4.06 -22.00 -12.56
CA GLY A 220 -4.27 -22.23 -11.14
C GLY A 220 -3.05 -22.80 -10.40
N ARG A 221 -1.92 -23.03 -11.07
CA ARG A 221 -0.68 -23.50 -10.43
C ARG A 221 -0.03 -22.36 -9.64
N GLN A 222 0.16 -22.58 -8.36
CA GLN A 222 0.84 -21.63 -7.48
C GLN A 222 2.35 -21.60 -7.77
N LEU A 223 2.89 -20.40 -7.97
CA LEU A 223 4.28 -20.10 -8.24
C LEU A 223 5.01 -19.66 -6.97
N VAL A 224 4.35 -18.82 -6.16
CA VAL A 224 4.88 -18.28 -4.90
C VAL A 224 3.83 -18.41 -3.81
N HIS A 225 4.29 -18.62 -2.58
CA HIS A 225 3.44 -18.64 -1.39
C HIS A 225 4.22 -18.18 -0.17
N ALA A 226 3.90 -16.99 0.32
CA ALA A 226 4.57 -16.35 1.45
C ALA A 226 3.59 -16.14 2.59
N TYR A 227 3.93 -16.65 3.77
CA TYR A 227 3.17 -16.39 4.99
C TYR A 227 3.52 -15.01 5.53
N LEU A 228 2.51 -14.17 5.76
CA LEU A 228 2.71 -12.87 6.38
C LEU A 228 2.64 -12.98 7.90
N SER A 229 3.50 -12.23 8.60
CA SER A 229 3.55 -12.22 10.06
C SER A 229 3.61 -10.80 10.61
N GLY A 230 2.82 -10.53 11.66
CA GLY A 230 2.82 -9.26 12.36
C GLY A 230 2.49 -8.05 11.48
N VAL A 231 1.55 -8.23 10.52
CA VAL A 231 1.11 -7.18 9.60
C VAL A 231 -0.41 -7.14 9.51
N LEU A 232 -0.96 -5.93 9.45
CA LEU A 232 -2.39 -5.66 9.37
C LEU A 232 -2.83 -5.63 7.89
N THR A 233 -3.79 -6.48 7.48
CA THR A 233 -4.21 -6.63 6.08
C THR A 233 -5.62 -6.14 5.77
N ASP A 234 -6.38 -5.73 6.79
CA ASP A 234 -7.69 -5.10 6.63
C ASP A 234 -7.51 -3.58 6.69
N VAL A 235 -7.45 -2.95 5.51
CA VAL A 235 -6.96 -1.59 5.32
C VAL A 235 -7.92 -0.80 4.44
N GLN A 236 -7.94 0.51 4.63
CA GLN A 236 -8.66 1.47 3.82
C GLN A 236 -7.67 2.26 2.98
N TYR A 237 -7.83 2.21 1.66
CA TYR A 237 -7.23 3.18 0.72
C TYR A 237 -8.05 4.47 0.79
N LEU A 238 -7.37 5.61 0.91
CA LEU A 238 -7.96 6.89 1.31
C LEU A 238 -8.45 7.76 0.14
#